data_AF-A0A011R8I3-F1
#
_entry.id   AF-A0A011R8I3-F1
#
_cell.length_a   1.000
_cell.length_b   1.000
_cell.length_c   1.000
_cell.angle_alpha   90.00
_cell.angle_beta   90.00
_cell.angle_gamma   90.00
#
_symmetry.space_group_name_H-M   'P 1'
#
loop_
_entity.id
_entity.type
_entity.pdbx_description
1 polymer ?
#
loop_
_entity_poly.entity_id
_entity_poly.type
_entity_poly.pdbx_seq_one_letter_code
_entity_poly.pdbx_strand_id
1 'polypeptide(L)'
;MTTANPIPATENEAWGFFGGMKDNAELAWPLAISAISDATGEPLESVRVFLDSRHGRHFSDDVRNQMLVGKGIEQAIQGAVNSGWGGRLISRPANSTASRGACPS
;
A
#
# COMPACT_ATOMS: atom_id res chain seq x y z
N MET A 1 -15.77 19.65 -3.77
CA MET A 1 -15.79 18.70 -4.90
C MET A 1 -14.93 17.53 -4.48
N THR A 2 -15.53 16.41 -4.08
CA THR A 2 -14.78 15.22 -3.67
C THR A 2 -14.52 14.41 -4.92
N THR A 3 -13.42 14.68 -5.60
CA THR A 3 -12.96 13.85 -6.72
C THR A 3 -12.65 12.48 -6.14
N ALA A 4 -13.56 11.52 -6.30
CA ALA A 4 -13.26 10.11 -6.15
C ALA A 4 -12.20 9.80 -7.21
N ASN A 5 -10.93 9.89 -6.83
CA ASN A 5 -9.83 9.58 -7.71
C ASN A 5 -10.00 8.09 -8.06
N PRO A 6 -10.28 7.73 -9.33
CA PRO A 6 -10.53 6.35 -9.69
C PRO A 6 -9.31 5.53 -9.29
N ILE A 7 -9.53 4.36 -8.67
CA ILE A 7 -8.44 3.44 -8.36
C ILE A 7 -7.78 3.08 -9.69
N PRO A 8 -6.48 3.41 -9.88
CA PRO A 8 -5.85 3.20 -11.15
C PRO A 8 -5.63 1.70 -11.36
N ALA A 9 -5.86 1.23 -12.59
CA ALA A 9 -5.62 -0.15 -12.96
C ALA A 9 -4.11 -0.45 -12.96
N THR A 10 -3.73 -1.71 -12.72
CA THR A 10 -2.33 -2.13 -12.88
C THR A 10 -1.89 -1.93 -14.34
N GLU A 11 -0.63 -1.52 -14.54
CA GLU A 11 0.00 -1.55 -15.87
C GLU A 11 0.89 -2.80 -16.06
N ASN A 12 0.95 -3.66 -15.04
CA ASN A 12 1.83 -4.84 -15.01
C ASN A 12 1.10 -6.07 -14.45
N GLU A 13 0.10 -6.54 -15.19
CA GLU A 13 -0.73 -7.69 -14.80
C GLU A 13 0.08 -8.99 -14.61
N ALA A 14 1.21 -9.14 -15.32
CA ALA A 14 2.03 -10.35 -15.29
C ALA A 14 3.05 -10.38 -14.14
N TRP A 15 3.33 -9.25 -13.48
CA TRP A 15 4.36 -9.17 -12.44
C TRP A 15 3.95 -8.27 -11.27
N GLY A 16 4.89 -7.90 -10.40
CA GLY A 16 4.60 -7.07 -9.23
C GLY A 16 3.61 -7.70 -8.24
N PHE A 17 2.76 -6.85 -7.65
CA PHE A 17 1.70 -7.27 -6.72
C PHE A 17 0.58 -8.02 -7.43
N PHE A 18 0.10 -7.49 -8.57
CA PHE A 18 -1.03 -8.06 -9.32
C PHE A 18 -0.72 -9.50 -9.78
N GLY A 19 0.43 -9.71 -10.45
CA GLY A 19 0.85 -11.06 -10.84
C GLY A 19 1.14 -12.00 -9.66
N GLY A 20 1.48 -11.45 -8.49
CA GLY A 20 1.70 -12.24 -7.26
C GLY A 20 0.41 -12.76 -6.61
N MET A 21 -0.68 -12.00 -6.72
CA MET A 21 -1.99 -12.34 -6.14
C MET A 21 -2.82 -13.30 -6.99
N LYS A 22 -2.47 -13.47 -8.28
CA LYS A 22 -3.12 -14.41 -9.22
C LYS A 22 -4.64 -14.26 -9.24
N ASP A 23 -5.40 -15.30 -8.92
CA ASP A 23 -6.86 -15.31 -8.93
C ASP A 23 -7.49 -14.30 -7.95
N ASN A 24 -6.73 -13.84 -6.95
CA ASN A 24 -7.18 -12.83 -6.00
C ASN A 24 -6.79 -11.40 -6.42
N ALA A 25 -6.09 -11.21 -7.54
CA ALA A 25 -5.51 -9.92 -7.92
C ALA A 25 -6.56 -8.83 -8.10
N GLU A 26 -7.67 -9.12 -8.79
CA GLU A 26 -8.76 -8.15 -9.02
C GLU A 26 -9.41 -7.67 -7.72
N LEU A 27 -9.52 -8.56 -6.72
CA LEU A 27 -10.05 -8.24 -5.40
C LEU A 27 -9.00 -7.55 -4.52
N ALA A 28 -7.75 -7.99 -4.57
CA ALA A 28 -6.66 -7.51 -3.75
C ALA A 28 -6.18 -6.12 -4.15
N TRP A 29 -6.20 -5.82 -5.45
CA TRP A 29 -5.65 -4.61 -6.03
C TRP A 29 -6.26 -3.32 -5.46
N PRO A 30 -7.59 -3.11 -5.51
CA PRO A 30 -8.19 -1.91 -4.92
C PRO A 30 -7.98 -1.84 -3.40
N LEU A 31 -8.03 -2.98 -2.70
CA LEU A 31 -7.80 -3.04 -1.25
C LEU A 31 -6.37 -2.63 -0.88
N ALA A 32 -5.37 -3.08 -1.64
CA ALA A 32 -3.98 -2.75 -1.42
C ALA A 32 -3.69 -1.28 -1.74
N ILE A 33 -4.23 -0.74 -2.85
CA ILE A 33 -4.06 0.67 -3.20
C ILE A 33 -4.60 1.57 -2.10
N SER A 34 -5.84 1.34 -1.65
CA SER A 34 -6.46 2.12 -0.59
C SER A 34 -5.72 1.96 0.73
N ALA A 35 -5.40 0.74 1.15
CA ALA A 35 -4.71 0.50 2.42
C ALA A 35 -3.34 1.18 2.51
N ILE A 36 -2.55 1.14 1.42
CA ILE A 36 -1.23 1.77 1.39
C ILE A 36 -1.38 3.30 1.32
N SER A 37 -2.30 3.81 0.49
CA SER A 37 -2.55 5.26 0.40
C SER A 37 -3.01 5.83 1.75
N ASP A 38 -3.94 5.16 2.44
CA ASP A 38 -4.42 5.58 3.76
C ASP A 38 -3.32 5.52 4.82
N ALA A 39 -2.45 4.50 4.77
CA ALA A 39 -1.36 4.34 5.73
C ALA A 39 -0.19 5.32 5.51
N THR A 40 -0.01 5.84 4.30
CA THR A 40 1.17 6.65 3.91
C THR A 40 0.84 8.10 3.57
N GLY A 41 -0.40 8.40 3.20
CA GLY A 41 -0.79 9.67 2.59
C GLY A 41 -0.34 9.84 1.13
N GLU A 42 0.25 8.82 0.51
CA GLU A 42 0.72 8.88 -0.87
C GLU A 42 -0.44 8.84 -1.87
N PRO A 43 -0.32 9.52 -3.03
CA PRO A 43 -1.35 9.47 -4.06
C PRO A 43 -1.45 8.08 -4.69
N LEU A 44 -2.66 7.70 -5.13
CA LEU A 44 -2.95 6.36 -5.67
C LEU A 44 -2.03 5.96 -6.84
N GLU A 45 -1.61 6.91 -7.67
CA GLU A 45 -0.66 6.66 -8.76
C GLU A 45 0.75 6.27 -8.25
N SER A 46 1.22 6.91 -7.18
CA SER A 46 2.50 6.56 -6.53
C SER A 46 2.43 5.14 -5.97
N VAL A 47 1.30 4.81 -5.33
CA VAL A 47 1.01 3.47 -4.80
C VAL A 47 0.93 2.43 -5.92
N ARG A 48 0.29 2.73 -7.05
CA ARG A 48 0.27 1.85 -8.22
C ARG A 48 1.68 1.54 -8.72
N VAL A 49 2.50 2.56 -8.95
CA VAL A 49 3.88 2.39 -9.42
C VAL A 49 4.68 1.52 -8.45
N PHE A 50 4.47 1.70 -7.15
CA PHE A 50 5.06 0.84 -6.13
C PHE A 50 4.59 -0.63 -6.25
N LEU A 51 3.28 -0.86 -6.38
CA LEU A 51 2.69 -2.20 -6.50
C LEU A 51 3.07 -2.90 -7.81
N ASP A 52 3.25 -2.16 -8.90
CA ASP A 52 3.72 -2.71 -10.19
C ASP A 52 5.23 -3.00 -10.20
N SER A 53 5.97 -2.52 -9.17
CA SER A 53 7.40 -2.73 -9.04
C SER A 53 7.77 -4.07 -8.40
N ARG A 54 9.08 -4.39 -8.38
CA ARG A 54 9.62 -5.54 -7.62
C ARG A 54 9.25 -5.50 -6.13
N HIS A 55 9.04 -4.31 -5.55
CA HIS A 55 8.66 -4.19 -4.14
C HIS A 55 7.21 -4.61 -3.93
N GLY A 56 6.33 -4.35 -4.89
CA GLY A 56 4.97 -4.89 -4.90
C GLY A 56 4.93 -6.41 -4.94
N ARG A 57 5.91 -7.06 -5.59
CA ARG A 57 6.05 -8.53 -5.53
C ARG A 57 6.42 -9.04 -4.14
N HIS A 58 7.29 -8.34 -3.43
CA HIS A 58 7.60 -8.70 -2.03
C HIS A 58 6.40 -8.46 -1.12
N PHE A 59 5.65 -7.39 -1.37
CA PHE A 59 4.41 -7.12 -0.67
C PHE A 59 3.35 -8.21 -0.92
N SER A 60 3.20 -8.71 -2.15
CA SER A 60 2.28 -9.84 -2.42
C SER A 60 2.73 -11.14 -1.74
N ASP A 61 4.04 -11.40 -1.65
CA ASP A 61 4.58 -12.53 -0.88
C ASP A 61 4.24 -12.39 0.62
N ASP A 62 4.35 -11.19 1.21
CA ASP A 62 3.94 -10.92 2.60
C ASP A 62 2.44 -11.14 2.82
N VAL A 63 1.59 -10.60 1.93
CA VAL A 63 0.13 -10.81 1.99
C VAL A 63 -0.22 -12.29 1.90
N ARG A 64 0.41 -13.02 0.97
CA ARG A 64 0.17 -14.45 0.81
C ARG A 64 0.66 -15.26 2.02
N ASN A 65 1.75 -14.87 2.66
CA ASN A 65 2.19 -15.46 3.94
C ASN A 65 1.14 -15.24 5.04
N GLN A 66 0.51 -14.07 5.09
CA GLN A 66 -0.60 -13.81 6.03
C GLN A 66 -1.85 -14.67 5.70
N MET A 67 -2.15 -14.89 4.42
CA MET A 67 -3.24 -15.80 4.02
C MET A 67 -2.95 -17.25 4.40
N LEU A 68 -1.69 -17.70 4.31
CA LEU A 68 -1.27 -19.04 4.71
C LEU A 68 -1.45 -19.30 6.21
N VAL A 69 -1.42 -18.26 7.06
CA VAL A 69 -1.74 -18.38 8.49
C VAL A 69 -3.24 -18.27 8.80
N GLY A 70 -4.10 -18.30 7.77
CA GLY A 70 -5.55 -18.33 7.90
C GLY A 70 -6.24 -16.96 7.92
N LYS A 71 -5.52 -15.86 7.62
CA LYS A 71 -6.15 -14.53 7.53
C LYS A 71 -6.91 -14.36 6.21
N GLY A 72 -8.06 -13.69 6.28
CA GLY A 72 -8.78 -13.23 5.09
C GLY A 72 -7.97 -12.18 4.32
N ILE A 73 -8.27 -11.98 3.04
CA ILE A 73 -7.49 -11.14 2.13
C ILE A 73 -7.30 -9.70 2.63
N GLU A 74 -8.36 -9.09 3.18
CA GLU A 74 -8.32 -7.75 3.73
C GLU A 74 -7.43 -7.68 4.98
N GLN A 75 -7.59 -8.62 5.92
CA GLN A 75 -6.76 -8.72 7.12
C GLN A 75 -5.30 -9.02 6.79
N ALA A 76 -5.06 -9.78 5.71
CA ALA A 76 -3.72 -10.10 5.22
C ALA A 76 -3.04 -8.86 4.64
N ILE A 77 -3.76 -8.05 3.85
CA ILE A 77 -3.27 -6.77 3.32
C ILE A 77 -2.97 -5.80 4.45
N GLN A 78 -3.91 -5.60 5.38
CA GLN A 78 -3.70 -4.74 6.55
C GLN A 78 -2.55 -5.24 7.43
N GLY A 79 -2.45 -6.56 7.61
CA GLY A 79 -1.34 -7.20 8.31
C GLY A 79 0.00 -6.93 7.63
N ALA A 80 0.08 -7.06 6.31
CA ALA A 80 1.29 -6.80 5.54
C ALA A 80 1.69 -5.31 5.63
N VAL A 81 0.75 -4.38 5.44
CA VAL A 81 0.99 -2.92 5.60
C VAL A 81 1.59 -2.61 6.98
N ASN A 82 1.03 -3.20 8.04
CA ASN A 82 1.45 -2.99 9.43
C ASN A 82 2.76 -3.69 9.81
N SER A 83 3.12 -4.79 9.14
CA SER A 83 4.24 -5.66 9.53
C SER A 83 5.63 -5.12 9.20
N GLY A 84 5.75 -4.03 8.43
CA GLY A 84 7.05 -3.46 8.12
C GLY A 84 7.05 -2.37 7.06
N TRP A 85 5.94 -2.17 6.36
CA TRP A 85 5.82 -1.16 5.32
C TRP A 85 5.44 0.19 5.91
N GLY A 86 4.58 0.24 6.93
CA GLY A 86 4.38 1.42 7.77
C GLY A 86 5.70 1.95 8.31
N GLY A 87 6.43 1.16 9.11
CA GLY A 87 7.72 1.54 9.71
C GLY A 87 8.85 1.93 8.74
N ARG A 88 8.92 1.31 7.55
CA ARG A 88 9.96 1.59 6.54
C ARG A 88 9.60 2.79 5.64
N LEU A 89 8.32 3.13 5.50
CA LEU A 89 7.85 4.33 4.78
C LEU A 89 8.00 5.60 5.65
N ILE A 90 7.78 5.52 6.97
CA ILE A 90 8.10 6.63 7.91
C ILE A 90 9.61 6.86 8.12
N SER A 91 10.47 5.91 7.75
CA SER A 91 11.92 6.01 7.99
C SER A 91 12.73 6.65 6.84
N ARG A 92 12.09 7.35 5.88
CA ARG A 92 12.77 8.24 4.93
C ARG A 92 12.46 9.71 5.27
N PRO A 93 13.44 10.50 5.73
CA PRO A 93 13.21 11.88 6.13
C PRO A 93 13.19 12.79 4.90
N ALA A 94 12.08 13.48 4.66
CA ALA A 94 12.06 14.67 3.82
C ALA A 94 11.65 15.85 4.70
N ASN A 95 12.68 16.58 5.15
CA ASN A 95 12.66 17.99 5.47
C ASN A 95 11.34 18.71 5.10
N SER A 96 10.45 18.86 6.09
CA SER A 96 9.42 19.91 6.09
C SER A 96 9.56 20.67 7.38
N THR A 97 10.45 21.66 7.33
CA THR A 97 10.43 22.81 8.21
C THR A 97 9.10 23.54 8.00
N ALA A 98 8.22 23.50 9.01
CA ALA A 98 7.09 24.40 9.32
C ALA A 98 5.97 23.54 9.95
N SER A 99 5.73 23.59 11.25
CA SER A 99 5.22 24.80 11.87
C SER A 99 5.61 24.88 13.33
N ARG A 100 6.20 26.02 13.71
CA ARG A 100 6.19 26.50 15.08
C ARG A 100 4.72 26.76 15.48
N GLY A 101 4.15 25.91 16.31
CA GLY A 101 3.06 26.24 17.22
C GLY A 101 3.56 25.89 18.62
N ALA A 102 4.20 26.80 19.34
CA ALA A 102 3.51 27.74 20.23
C ALA A 102 2.51 26.99 21.14
N CYS A 103 3.01 26.45 22.26
CA CYS A 103 2.18 26.17 23.42
C CYS A 103 1.82 27.51 24.07
N PRO A 104 0.54 27.87 24.22
CA PRO A 104 0.16 29.08 24.93
C PRO A 104 0.11 28.84 26.45
N SER A 105 0.75 29.79 27.14
CA SER A 105 0.55 30.29 28.52
C SER A 105 0.61 29.33 29.70
#